data_AF-A0A834XDP0-F1
#
_entry.id   AF-A0A834XDP0-F1
#
_cell.length_a   1.000
_cell.length_b   1.000
_cell.length_c   1.000
_cell.angle_alpha   90.00
_cell.angle_beta   90.00
_cell.angle_gamma   90.00
#
_symmetry.space_group_name_H-M   'P 1'
#
loop_
_entity.id
_entity.type
_entity.pdbx_description
1 polymer ?
#
loop_
_entity_poly.entity_id
_entity_poly.type
_entity_poly.pdbx_seq_one_letter_code
_entity_poly.pdbx_strand_id
1 'polypeptide(L)'
;MGIGVGLLKVDLLKYECKCDALVGITNNGIDVSEWDPSSDEHIACHYSADDLAGKVQCKISLQKELGLPIRPDCPLIGFFGRLDYQKGIDLIRLAVPELLEDDVQFVRNRVW
;
A
#
# COMPACT_ATOMS: atom_id res chain seq x y z
N MET A 1 45.90 19.73 -11.19
CA MET A 1 45.24 19.44 -12.47
C MET A 1 45.40 17.95 -12.74
N GLY A 2 44.31 17.19 -12.62
CA GLY A 2 44.34 15.72 -12.66
C GLY A 2 43.28 15.15 -11.70
N ILE A 3 42.03 15.19 -12.16
CA ILE A 3 40.84 14.66 -11.49
C ILE A 3 40.94 13.13 -11.34
N GLY A 4 40.97 12.64 -10.10
CA GLY A 4 40.85 11.22 -9.79
C GLY A 4 39.39 10.78 -9.93
N VAL A 5 39.08 10.01 -10.98
CA VAL A 5 37.77 9.37 -11.12
C VAL A 5 37.87 8.00 -10.46
N GLY A 6 37.52 7.96 -9.17
CA GLY A 6 37.31 6.72 -8.44
C GLY A 6 36.04 6.05 -8.96
N LEU A 7 36.17 4.99 -9.76
CA LEU A 7 35.07 4.08 -10.02
C LEU A 7 34.74 3.35 -8.71
N LEU A 8 33.70 3.80 -8.01
CA LEU A 8 33.01 3.02 -7.00
C LEU A 8 32.42 1.79 -7.72
N LYS A 9 33.05 0.63 -7.49
CA LYS A 9 32.46 -0.68 -7.81
C LYS A 9 31.12 -0.77 -7.09
N VAL A 10 30.04 -0.71 -7.86
CA VAL A 10 28.76 -1.28 -7.46
C VAL A 10 29.02 -2.79 -7.40
N ASP A 11 29.15 -3.34 -6.19
CA ASP A 11 29.16 -4.79 -5.99
C ASP A 11 27.76 -5.30 -6.37
N LEU A 12 27.59 -5.60 -7.66
CA LEU A 12 26.54 -6.50 -8.12
C LEU A 12 26.75 -7.82 -7.40
N LEU A 13 25.81 -8.14 -6.50
CA LEU A 13 25.62 -9.47 -5.92
C LEU A 13 25.73 -10.51 -7.04
N LYS A 14 26.88 -11.17 -7.13
CA LYS A 14 27.07 -12.35 -7.97
C LYS A 14 26.27 -13.48 -7.33
N TYR A 15 25.07 -13.71 -7.85
CA TYR A 15 24.32 -14.91 -7.55
C TYR A 15 24.91 -16.06 -8.38
N GLU A 16 25.78 -16.87 -7.78
CA GLU A 16 26.16 -18.16 -8.36
C GLU A 16 24.96 -19.11 -8.24
N CYS A 17 24.31 -19.36 -9.37
CA CYS A 17 23.21 -20.32 -9.46
C CYS A 17 23.80 -21.74 -9.41
N LYS A 18 23.85 -22.32 -8.20
CA LYS A 18 24.05 -23.75 -8.02
C LYS A 18 22.70 -24.43 -8.25
N CYS A 19 22.64 -25.32 -9.24
CA CYS A 19 21.45 -26.03 -9.66
C CYS A 19 20.74 -26.69 -8.45
N ASP A 20 19.42 -26.47 -8.34
CA ASP A 20 18.45 -27.02 -7.38
C ASP A 20 18.08 -26.23 -6.10
N ALA A 21 18.53 -24.99 -5.92
CA ALA A 21 18.04 -24.13 -4.84
C ALA A 21 17.18 -22.97 -5.35
N LEU A 22 15.85 -23.17 -5.41
CA LEU A 22 14.89 -22.07 -5.49
C LEU A 22 14.91 -21.31 -4.15
N VAL A 23 15.39 -20.07 -4.18
CA VAL A 23 15.30 -19.16 -3.02
C VAL A 23 14.28 -18.08 -3.38
N GLY A 24 13.18 -18.04 -2.64
CA GLY A 24 12.17 -16.99 -2.79
C GLY A 24 12.73 -15.63 -2.38
N ILE A 25 12.30 -14.57 -3.05
CA ILE A 25 12.57 -13.20 -2.60
C ILE A 25 11.84 -13.03 -1.27
N THR A 26 12.59 -13.08 -0.16
CA THR A 26 12.02 -13.11 1.19
C THR A 26 11.92 -11.71 1.80
N ASN A 27 12.44 -10.67 1.14
CA ASN A 27 12.83 -9.43 1.81
C ASN A 27 12.39 -8.14 1.08
N ASN A 28 11.10 -8.02 0.75
CA ASN A 28 10.51 -6.69 0.58
C ASN A 28 10.11 -6.18 1.97
N GLY A 29 11.11 -5.76 2.76
CA GLY A 29 10.86 -5.09 4.04
C GLY A 29 10.17 -3.74 3.80
N ILE A 30 9.30 -3.35 4.71
CA ILE A 30 8.76 -1.98 4.77
C ILE A 30 9.55 -1.19 5.82
N ASP A 31 9.69 0.12 5.60
CA ASP A 31 10.26 0.99 6.60
C ASP A 31 9.23 1.24 7.70
N VAL A 32 9.43 0.62 8.86
CA VAL A 32 8.52 0.75 10.00
C VAL A 32 8.56 2.12 10.66
N SER A 33 9.59 2.94 10.39
CA SER A 33 9.64 4.32 10.89
C SER A 33 8.80 5.27 10.03
N GLU A 34 8.70 4.99 8.74
CA GLU A 34 7.82 5.72 7.82
C GLU A 34 6.37 5.22 7.91
N TRP A 35 6.17 3.90 8.07
CA TRP A 35 4.86 3.25 8.05
C TRP A 35 4.39 2.85 9.46
N ASP A 36 4.36 3.80 10.40
CA ASP A 36 3.85 3.60 11.76
C ASP A 36 2.57 4.40 12.03
N PRO A 37 1.39 3.73 12.13
CA PRO A 37 0.13 4.40 12.48
C PRO A 37 0.12 5.13 13.83
N SER A 38 1.09 4.87 14.71
CA SER A 38 1.21 5.53 16.00
C SER A 38 1.87 6.91 15.93
N SER A 39 2.60 7.20 14.85
CA SER A 39 3.34 8.45 14.65
C SER A 39 3.20 9.06 13.25
N ASP A 40 2.42 8.45 12.36
CA ASP A 40 2.20 8.91 10.99
C ASP A 40 1.46 10.26 10.96
N GLU A 41 2.12 11.31 10.46
CA GLU A 41 1.58 12.66 10.33
C GLU A 41 0.55 12.80 9.18
N HIS A 42 0.47 11.82 8.28
CA HIS A 42 -0.44 11.84 7.12
C HIS A 42 -1.84 11.31 7.43
N ILE A 43 -2.05 10.70 8.59
CA ILE A 43 -3.36 10.21 9.02
C ILE A 43 -4.03 11.18 10.00
N ALA A 44 -5.36 11.22 9.96
CA ALA A 44 -6.12 12.16 10.78
C ALA A 44 -6.00 11.90 12.29
N CYS A 45 -5.81 10.65 12.69
CA CYS A 45 -5.69 10.22 14.09
C CYS A 45 -4.74 9.03 14.19
N HIS A 46 -3.86 9.06 15.18
CA HIS A 46 -2.94 7.96 15.43
C HIS A 46 -3.67 6.79 16.08
N TYR A 47 -3.21 5.58 15.81
CA TYR A 47 -3.77 4.35 16.39
C TYR A 47 -2.69 3.28 16.55
N SER A 48 -2.99 2.24 17.32
CA SER A 48 -2.06 1.13 17.56
C SER A 48 -2.78 -0.21 17.42
N ALA A 49 -2.05 -1.31 17.52
CA ALA A 49 -2.65 -2.64 17.53
C ALA A 49 -3.58 -2.87 18.73
N ASP A 50 -3.29 -2.21 19.86
CA ASP A 50 -4.05 -2.32 21.10
C ASP A 50 -5.25 -1.35 21.16
N ASP A 51 -5.17 -0.22 20.44
CA ASP A 51 -6.25 0.77 20.36
C ASP A 51 -6.56 1.16 18.90
N LEU A 52 -7.69 0.67 18.41
CA LEU A 52 -8.21 0.92 17.06
C LEU A 52 -9.19 2.10 17.00
N ALA A 53 -9.45 2.83 18.08
CA ALA A 53 -10.38 3.96 18.07
C ALA A 53 -9.96 5.04 17.07
N GLY A 54 -8.65 5.32 16.97
CA GLY A 54 -8.10 6.25 15.98
C GLY A 54 -8.34 5.82 14.54
N LYS A 55 -8.35 4.51 14.25
CA LYS A 55 -8.64 3.96 12.92
C LYS A 55 -10.06 4.28 12.45
N VAL A 56 -11.03 4.29 13.38
CA VAL A 56 -12.42 4.69 13.09
C VAL A 56 -12.49 6.17 12.70
N GLN A 57 -11.74 7.03 13.39
CA GLN A 57 -11.67 8.45 13.05
C GLN A 57 -11.00 8.69 11.70
N CYS A 58 -9.94 7.95 11.37
CA CYS A 58 -9.32 7.99 10.04
C CYS A 58 -10.30 7.58 8.94
N LYS A 59 -11.11 6.54 9.17
CA LYS A 59 -12.18 6.14 8.22
C LYS A 59 -13.20 7.26 8.01
N ILE A 60 -13.66 7.91 9.09
CA ILE A 60 -14.62 9.02 9.01
C ILE A 60 -14.01 10.21 8.27
N SER A 61 -12.75 10.54 8.54
CA SER A 61 -12.04 11.63 7.85
C SER A 61 -11.92 11.36 6.35
N LEU A 62 -11.55 10.14 5.97
CA LEU A 62 -11.46 9.73 4.57
C LEU A 62 -12.82 9.77 3.86
N GLN A 63 -13.88 9.28 4.52
CA GLN A 63 -15.24 9.37 3.98
C GLN A 63 -15.66 10.83 3.75
N LYS A 64 -15.32 11.75 4.68
CA LYS A 64 -15.58 13.18 4.52
C LYS A 64 -14.81 13.79 3.34
N GLU A 65 -13.53 13.49 3.23
CA GLU A 65 -12.66 14.02 2.18
C GLU A 65 -13.12 13.59 0.78
N LEU A 66 -13.56 12.34 0.65
CA LEU A 66 -14.05 11.77 -0.61
C LEU A 66 -15.54 12.05 -0.87
N GLY A 67 -16.25 12.70 0.05
CA GLY A 67 -17.69 12.97 -0.05
C GLY A 67 -18.58 11.72 0.03
N LEU A 68 -18.08 10.65 0.66
CA LEU A 68 -18.83 9.42 0.88
C LEU A 68 -19.75 9.56 2.11
N PRO A 69 -20.87 8.81 2.15
CA PRO A 69 -21.73 8.79 3.33
C PRO A 69 -20.95 8.22 4.52
N ILE A 70 -20.94 8.97 5.63
CA ILE A 70 -20.24 8.59 6.86
C ILE A 70 -21.01 7.44 7.50
N ARG A 71 -20.49 6.23 7.33
CA ARG A 71 -21.10 5.00 7.84
C ARG A 71 -20.03 4.18 8.57
N PRO A 72 -20.05 4.13 9.92
CA PRO A 72 -19.07 3.37 10.68
C PRO A 72 -19.22 1.87 10.44
N ASP A 73 -20.45 1.37 10.28
CA ASP A 73 -20.77 -0.07 10.16
C ASP A 73 -20.53 -0.63 8.75
N CYS A 74 -20.54 0.22 7.72
CA CYS A 74 -20.37 -0.19 6.32
C CYS A 74 -18.89 -0.47 5.99
N PRO A 75 -18.51 -1.63 5.43
CA PRO A 75 -17.14 -1.91 5.01
C PRO A 75 -16.63 -0.89 3.97
N LEU A 76 -15.40 -0.40 4.17
CA LEU A 76 -14.71 0.48 3.23
C LEU A 76 -13.51 -0.26 2.65
N ILE A 77 -13.52 -0.50 1.35
CA ILE A 77 -12.50 -1.25 0.61
C ILE A 77 -11.70 -0.26 -0.23
N GLY A 78 -10.37 -0.29 -0.11
CA GLY A 78 -9.46 0.62 -0.81
C GLY A 78 -8.51 -0.12 -1.75
N PHE A 79 -8.36 0.37 -2.99
CA PHE A 79 -7.31 -0.06 -3.91
C PHE A 79 -6.31 1.08 -4.17
N PHE A 80 -5.05 0.83 -3.85
CA PHE A 80 -3.94 1.76 -4.05
C PHE A 80 -2.83 1.08 -4.85
N GLY A 81 -2.52 1.62 -6.02
CA GLY A 81 -1.48 1.09 -6.90
C GLY A 81 -1.60 1.62 -8.32
N ARG A 82 -0.64 1.24 -9.16
CA ARG A 82 -0.70 1.49 -10.61
C ARG A 82 -1.83 0.66 -11.22
N LEU A 83 -2.56 1.26 -12.17
CA LEU A 83 -3.60 0.59 -12.95
C LEU A 83 -2.97 -0.18 -14.11
N ASP A 84 -2.14 -1.17 -13.78
CA ASP A 84 -1.50 -2.05 -14.75
C ASP A 84 -2.03 -3.49 -14.63
N TYR A 85 -1.81 -4.28 -15.68
CA TYR A 85 -2.25 -5.67 -15.72
C TYR A 85 -1.53 -6.55 -14.68
N GLN A 86 -0.30 -6.20 -14.29
CA GLN A 86 0.44 -6.94 -13.24
C GLN A 86 -0.21 -6.78 -11.87
N LYS A 87 -1.01 -5.74 -11.66
CA LYS A 87 -1.79 -5.48 -10.44
C LYS A 87 -3.21 -6.05 -10.48
N GLY A 88 -3.61 -6.74 -11.55
CA GLY A 88 -4.89 -7.44 -11.62
C GLY A 88 -6.10 -6.49 -11.64
N ILE A 89 -5.95 -5.29 -12.21
CA ILE A 89 -7.05 -4.31 -12.29
C ILE A 89 -8.25 -4.82 -13.10
N ASP A 90 -8.01 -5.73 -14.03
CA ASP A 90 -9.02 -6.47 -14.78
C ASP A 90 -9.91 -7.31 -13.86
N LEU A 91 -9.32 -8.02 -12.90
CA LEU A 91 -10.07 -8.79 -11.90
C LEU A 91 -10.92 -7.89 -11.01
N ILE A 92 -10.34 -6.78 -10.54
CA ILE A 92 -11.06 -5.79 -9.72
C ILE A 92 -12.23 -5.21 -10.52
N ARG A 93 -12.03 -4.89 -11.80
CA ARG A 93 -13.08 -4.37 -12.68
C ARG A 93 -14.25 -5.36 -12.84
N LEU A 94 -13.97 -6.66 -12.89
CA LEU A 94 -14.98 -7.69 -12.99
C LEU A 94 -15.73 -7.92 -11.67
N ALA A 95 -15.05 -7.81 -10.54
CA ALA A 95 -15.62 -8.06 -9.21
C ALA A 95 -16.37 -6.86 -8.61
N VAL A 96 -15.98 -5.62 -8.94
CA VAL A 96 -16.59 -4.40 -8.36
C VAL A 96 -18.10 -4.32 -8.57
N PRO A 97 -18.69 -4.63 -9.74
CA PRO A 97 -20.14 -4.60 -9.91
C PRO A 97 -20.89 -5.50 -8.92
N GLU A 98 -20.46 -6.75 -8.78
CA GLU A 98 -21.02 -7.72 -7.83
C GLU A 98 -20.80 -7.25 -6.38
N LEU A 99 -19.60 -6.75 -6.09
CA LEU A 99 -19.26 -6.22 -4.76
C LEU A 99 -20.14 -5.02 -4.36
N LEU A 100 -20.53 -4.17 -5.32
CA LEU A 100 -21.39 -3.01 -5.06
C LEU A 100 -22.88 -3.37 -4.91
N GLU A 101 -23.28 -4.62 -5.18
CA GLU A 101 -24.62 -5.10 -4.82
C GLU A 101 -24.77 -5.28 -3.31
N ASP A 102 -23.66 -5.52 -2.60
CA ASP A 102 -23.60 -5.50 -1.15
C ASP A 102 -23.47 -4.06 -0.59
N ASP A 103 -23.84 -3.86 0.68
CA ASP A 103 -23.74 -2.55 1.33
C ASP A 103 -22.29 -2.19 1.71
N VAL A 104 -21.46 -1.94 0.71
CA VAL A 104 -20.03 -1.64 0.85
C VAL A 104 -19.65 -0.35 0.12
N GLN A 105 -18.53 0.24 0.53
CA GLN A 105 -17.94 1.40 -0.12
C GLN A 105 -16.61 1.01 -0.74
N PHE A 106 -16.39 1.39 -2.01
CA PHE A 106 -15.15 1.13 -2.72
C PHE A 106 -14.43 2.43 -3.09
N VAL A 107 -13.16 2.53 -2.71
CA VAL A 107 -12.26 3.67 -2.97
C VAL A 107 -11.10 3.19 -3.81
N ARG A 108 -10.73 3.96 -4.83
CA ARG A 108 -9.54 3.72 -5.64
C ARG A 108 -8.72 4.99 -5.80
N ASN A 109 -7.41 4.84 -5.94
CA ASN A 109 -6.53 5.95 -6.36
C ASN A 109 -7.01 6.51 -7.72
N ARG A 110 -7.16 7.84 -7.79
CA ARG A 110 -7.33 8.57 -9.04
C ARG A 110 -5.96 8.75 -9.71
N VAL A 111 -5.54 7.73 -10.45
CA VAL A 111 -4.37 7.82 -11.35
C VAL A 111 -4.80 8.63 -12.59
N TRP A 112 -4.00 9.63 -12.98
CA TRP A 112 -4.12 10.38 -14.23
C TRP A 112 -3.55 9.59 -15.41
#